data_AF-A0A968APN9-F1
#
_entry.id   AF-A0A968APN9-F1
#
_cell.length_a   1.000
_cell.length_b   1.000
_cell.length_c   1.000
_cell.angle_alpha   90.00
_cell.angle_beta   90.00
_cell.angle_gamma   90.00
#
_symmetry.space_group_name_H-M   'P 1'
#
loop_
_entity.id
_entity.type
_entity.pdbx_description
1 polymer ?
#
loop_
_entity_poly.entity_id
_entity_poly.type
_entity_poly.pdbx_seq_one_letter_code
_entity_poly.pdbx_strand_id
1 'polypeptide(L)'
;MKTGVSEKVQTQIIDKMSEKFGEAQKGRIEKGVSQVAQRWRSLDGTTEELEKFCLENFYTDPEKMDRMFGRYLENLESLYGNLHRIRRDFKWHIHVDTGPITPVDYLFASFDPYAHVTEDMFKNRLAFVVLLNYPIHTLEEKTAEGENWSRKKWAEARLVEEFINRVSAEAEQERTEAYTLSDDYISNYNIYMNNLLDE
;
A
#
# COMPACT_ATOMS: atom_id res chain seq x y z
N MET A 1 17.49 10.17 -5.93
CA MET A 1 17.83 9.88 -4.51
C MET A 1 18.44 8.50 -4.45
N LYS A 2 19.55 8.29 -3.72
CA LYS A 2 20.01 6.92 -3.42
C LYS A 2 18.95 6.27 -2.54
N THR A 3 18.14 5.41 -3.14
CA THR A 3 17.14 4.59 -2.43
C THR A 3 17.84 3.39 -1.83
N GLY A 4 17.55 3.08 -0.57
CA GLY A 4 18.04 1.88 0.08
C GLY A 4 19.19 2.09 1.04
N VAL A 5 19.14 1.36 2.14
CA VAL A 5 20.23 1.27 3.13
C VAL A 5 21.31 0.32 2.61
N SER A 6 22.59 0.64 2.85
CA SER A 6 23.70 -0.17 2.33
C SER A 6 23.66 -1.61 2.85
N GLU A 7 24.08 -2.57 2.02
CA GLU A 7 24.10 -4.00 2.37
C GLU A 7 24.88 -4.26 3.67
N LYS A 8 26.00 -3.57 3.87
CA LYS A 8 26.79 -3.68 5.11
C LYS A 8 25.96 -3.38 6.37
N VAL A 9 25.13 -2.33 6.33
CA VAL A 9 24.26 -1.97 7.46
C VAL A 9 23.15 -2.99 7.62
N GLN A 10 22.57 -3.49 6.52
CA GLN A 10 21.55 -4.54 6.59
C GLN A 10 22.11 -5.80 7.27
N THR A 11 23.30 -6.27 6.87
CA THR A 11 23.97 -7.43 7.49
C THR A 11 24.18 -7.22 8.99
N GLN A 12 24.65 -6.04 9.41
CA GLN A 12 24.85 -5.73 10.83
C GLN A 12 23.54 -5.79 11.63
N ILE A 13 22.43 -5.31 11.06
CA ILE A 13 21.11 -5.38 11.70
C ILE A 13 20.63 -6.83 11.77
N ILE A 14 20.78 -7.60 10.69
CA ILE A 14 20.39 -9.01 10.62
C ILE A 14 21.16 -9.83 11.67
N ASP A 15 22.46 -9.62 11.81
CA ASP A 15 23.30 -10.33 12.80
C ASP A 15 22.80 -10.04 14.23
N LYS A 16 22.63 -8.76 14.58
CA LYS A 16 22.09 -8.36 15.90
C LYS A 16 20.70 -8.90 16.19
N MET A 17 19.83 -8.90 15.17
CA MET A 17 18.49 -9.46 15.30
C MET A 17 18.53 -10.98 15.47
N SER A 18 19.43 -11.67 14.76
CA SER A 18 19.59 -13.13 14.87
C SER A 18 20.14 -13.52 16.23
N GLU A 19 21.07 -12.74 16.79
CA GLU A 19 21.54 -12.88 18.18
C GLU A 19 20.40 -12.71 19.20
N LYS A 20 19.51 -11.73 19.00
CA LYS A 20 18.40 -11.43 19.92
C LYS A 20 17.23 -12.40 19.82
N PHE A 21 16.83 -12.76 18.60
CA PHE A 21 15.60 -13.52 18.33
C PHE A 21 15.83 -14.98 17.97
N GLY A 22 17.10 -15.39 17.79
CA GLY A 22 17.54 -16.75 17.52
C GLY A 22 17.64 -17.09 16.04
N GLU A 23 18.57 -18.01 15.73
CA GLU A 23 18.90 -18.44 14.36
C GLU A 23 17.71 -19.05 13.60
N ALA A 24 16.74 -19.62 14.32
CA ALA A 24 15.51 -20.16 13.73
C ALA A 24 14.66 -19.09 13.00
N GLN A 25 14.82 -17.81 13.33
CA GLN A 25 14.10 -16.69 12.71
C GLN A 25 14.88 -16.03 11.58
N LYS A 26 16.12 -16.46 11.31
CA LYS A 26 17.04 -15.77 10.40
C LYS A 26 16.46 -15.51 9.01
N GLY A 27 15.84 -16.51 8.39
CA GLY A 27 15.24 -16.33 7.06
C GLY A 27 14.11 -15.28 7.04
N ARG A 28 13.35 -15.14 8.14
CA ARG A 28 12.32 -14.09 8.29
C ARG A 28 12.96 -12.72 8.54
N ILE A 29 14.01 -12.68 9.36
CA ILE A 29 14.78 -11.46 9.67
C ILE A 29 15.41 -10.91 8.40
N GLU A 30 16.10 -11.74 7.62
CA GLU A 30 16.74 -11.35 6.36
C GLU A 30 15.74 -10.74 5.37
N LYS A 31 14.60 -11.43 5.15
CA LYS A 31 13.53 -10.91 4.28
C LYS A 31 12.95 -9.60 4.81
N GLY A 32 12.58 -9.56 6.09
CA GLY A 32 11.96 -8.39 6.70
C GLY A 32 12.88 -7.16 6.68
N VAL A 33 14.14 -7.31 7.09
CA VAL A 33 15.14 -6.23 7.09
C VAL A 33 15.40 -5.75 5.67
N SER A 34 15.55 -6.65 4.69
CA SER A 34 15.75 -6.25 3.29
C SER A 34 14.55 -5.46 2.74
N GLN A 35 13.33 -5.93 3.01
CA GLN A 35 12.09 -5.26 2.57
C GLN A 35 11.96 -3.84 3.12
N VAL A 36 12.27 -3.66 4.42
CA VAL A 36 12.28 -2.34 5.07
C VAL A 36 13.41 -1.48 4.51
N ALA A 37 14.62 -2.01 4.44
CA ALA A 37 15.82 -1.31 3.99
C ALA A 37 15.69 -0.76 2.57
N GLN A 38 15.09 -1.52 1.65
CA GLN A 38 14.82 -1.09 0.27
C GLN A 38 13.88 0.12 0.19
N ARG A 39 12.96 0.23 1.16
CA ARG A 39 11.94 1.27 1.21
C ARG A 39 12.30 2.41 2.16
N TRP A 40 13.33 2.26 2.99
CA TRP A 40 13.80 3.29 3.90
C TRP A 40 14.49 4.43 3.14
N ARG A 41 14.05 5.66 3.41
CA ARG A 41 14.56 6.91 2.84
C ARG A 41 15.13 7.76 3.98
N SER A 42 15.92 8.78 3.62
CA SER A 42 16.51 9.71 4.60
C SER A 42 15.48 10.45 5.46
N LEU A 43 14.23 10.55 5.00
CA LEU A 43 13.12 11.17 5.73
C LEU A 43 12.50 10.28 6.82
N ASP A 44 12.74 8.96 6.80
CA ASP A 44 12.16 8.02 7.77
C ASP A 44 13.01 7.91 9.05
N GLY A 45 14.30 8.24 8.92
CA GLY A 45 15.26 8.25 10.01
C GLY A 45 16.66 7.80 9.61
N THR A 46 17.56 7.76 10.58
CA THR A 46 18.94 7.30 10.41
C THR A 46 19.04 5.77 10.39
N THR A 47 20.23 5.25 10.10
CA THR A 47 20.52 3.81 10.15
C THR A 47 20.37 3.23 11.56
N GLU A 48 20.66 4.02 12.58
CA GLU A 48 20.51 3.65 14.00
C GLU A 48 19.03 3.57 14.38
N GLU A 49 18.20 4.48 13.86
CA GLU A 49 16.76 4.44 14.08
C GLU A 49 16.10 3.26 13.37
N LEU A 50 16.60 2.89 12.19
CA LEU A 50 16.18 1.67 11.50
C LEU A 50 16.53 0.42 12.32
N GLU A 51 17.76 0.30 12.80
CA GLU A 51 18.18 -0.82 13.65
C GLU A 51 17.28 -0.95 14.88
N LYS A 52 17.09 0.17 15.59
CA LYS A 52 16.22 0.24 16.77
C LYS A 52 14.80 -0.19 16.42
N PHE A 53 14.25 0.33 15.32
CA PHE A 53 12.91 -0.01 14.86
C PHE A 53 12.77 -1.51 14.62
N CYS A 54 13.72 -2.13 13.90
CA CYS A 54 13.69 -3.56 13.63
C CYS A 54 13.80 -4.41 14.90
N LEU A 55 14.65 -4.03 15.84
CA LEU A 55 14.81 -4.72 17.13
C LEU A 55 13.59 -4.59 18.05
N GLU A 56 12.80 -3.53 17.92
CA GLU A 56 11.60 -3.28 18.74
C GLU A 56 10.32 -3.85 18.12
N ASN A 57 10.23 -3.90 16.79
CA ASN A 57 8.99 -4.20 16.08
C ASN A 57 8.97 -5.54 15.34
N PHE A 58 9.98 -6.40 15.55
CA PHE A 58 9.96 -7.77 15.02
C PHE A 58 9.26 -8.73 15.98
N TYR A 59 8.32 -9.53 15.45
CA TYR A 59 7.49 -10.44 16.21
C TYR A 59 7.89 -11.90 15.95
N THR A 60 8.25 -12.59 17.03
CA THR A 60 8.58 -14.03 17.02
C THR A 60 7.43 -14.92 17.49
N ASP A 61 6.53 -14.39 18.30
CA ASP A 61 5.36 -15.07 18.86
C ASP A 61 4.21 -15.10 17.83
N PRO A 62 3.79 -16.29 17.35
CA PRO A 62 2.71 -16.42 16.37
C PRO A 62 1.39 -15.80 16.84
N GLU A 63 1.04 -15.90 18.12
CA GLU A 63 -0.22 -15.32 18.60
C GLU A 63 -0.20 -13.79 18.59
N LYS A 64 0.96 -13.18 18.88
CA LYS A 64 1.10 -11.72 18.79
C LYS A 64 1.06 -11.25 17.35
N MET A 65 1.63 -12.02 16.42
CA MET A 65 1.50 -11.74 14.99
C MET A 65 0.04 -11.79 14.56
N ASP A 66 -0.70 -12.82 14.97
CA ASP A 66 -2.11 -12.96 14.62
C ASP A 66 -2.97 -11.81 15.16
N ARG A 67 -2.71 -11.38 16.40
CA ARG A 67 -3.36 -10.19 16.98
C ARG A 67 -2.99 -8.91 16.24
N MET A 68 -1.74 -8.76 15.83
CA MET A 68 -1.29 -7.61 15.05
C MET A 68 -1.95 -7.59 13.66
N PHE A 69 -1.99 -8.75 12.98
CA PHE A 69 -2.68 -8.93 11.71
C PHE A 69 -4.16 -8.53 11.82
N GLY A 70 -4.88 -9.04 12.82
CA GLY A 70 -6.28 -8.69 13.05
C GLY A 70 -6.50 -7.18 13.22
N ARG A 71 -5.64 -6.51 14.00
CA ARG A 71 -5.71 -5.04 14.17
C ARG A 71 -5.48 -4.27 12.87
N TYR A 72 -4.58 -4.76 12.00
CA TYR A 72 -4.41 -4.16 10.67
C TYR A 72 -5.68 -4.32 9.85
N LEU A 73 -6.27 -5.51 9.81
CA LEU A 73 -7.50 -5.74 9.05
C LEU A 73 -8.64 -4.83 9.52
N GLU A 74 -8.92 -4.77 10.82
CA GLU A 74 -10.00 -3.95 11.40
C GLU A 74 -9.80 -2.45 11.08
N ASN A 75 -8.58 -1.95 11.26
CA ASN A 75 -8.28 -0.54 11.03
C ASN A 75 -8.31 -0.17 9.54
N LEU A 76 -7.79 -1.04 8.67
CA LEU A 76 -7.79 -0.83 7.22
C LEU A 76 -9.20 -0.94 6.64
N GLU A 77 -10.03 -1.85 7.14
CA GLU A 77 -11.45 -1.94 6.77
C GLU A 77 -12.18 -0.64 7.11
N SER A 78 -12.00 -0.14 8.33
CA SER A 78 -12.60 1.13 8.77
C SER A 78 -12.12 2.30 7.92
N LEU A 79 -10.81 2.41 7.69
CA LEU A 79 -10.21 3.48 6.90
C LEU A 79 -10.72 3.44 5.45
N TYR A 80 -10.45 2.36 4.73
CA TYR A 80 -10.76 2.27 3.30
C TYR A 80 -12.26 2.25 3.04
N GLY A 81 -13.08 1.67 3.92
CA GLY A 81 -14.54 1.73 3.81
C GLY A 81 -15.06 3.16 3.90
N ASN A 82 -14.54 3.97 4.83
CA ASN A 82 -14.94 5.37 4.96
C ASN A 82 -14.42 6.24 3.81
N LEU A 83 -13.17 6.04 3.38
CA LEU A 83 -12.62 6.75 2.21
C LEU A 83 -13.40 6.40 0.94
N HIS A 84 -13.87 5.16 0.81
CA HIS A 84 -14.67 4.72 -0.32
C HIS A 84 -16.01 5.43 -0.35
N ARG A 85 -16.66 5.51 0.81
CA ARG A 85 -17.89 6.28 0.98
C ARG A 85 -17.70 7.74 0.59
N ILE A 86 -16.65 8.40 1.10
CA ILE A 86 -16.34 9.80 0.77
C ILE A 86 -16.13 9.96 -0.73
N ARG A 87 -15.30 9.11 -1.35
CA ARG A 87 -15.03 9.15 -2.79
C ARG A 87 -16.31 9.00 -3.62
N ARG A 88 -17.18 8.07 -3.24
CA ARG A 88 -18.48 7.88 -3.89
C ARG A 88 -19.34 9.13 -3.77
N ASP A 89 -19.43 9.70 -2.57
CA ASP A 89 -20.25 10.89 -2.30
C ASP A 89 -19.75 12.09 -3.12
N PHE A 90 -18.44 12.27 -3.25
CA PHE A 90 -17.82 13.33 -4.07
C PHE A 90 -18.08 13.18 -5.57
N LYS A 91 -18.32 11.96 -6.06
CA LYS A 91 -18.61 11.68 -7.47
C LYS A 91 -20.11 11.59 -7.78
N TRP A 92 -20.98 11.83 -6.79
CA TRP A 92 -22.41 11.53 -6.95
C TRP A 92 -23.04 12.29 -8.13
N HIS A 93 -22.80 13.59 -8.22
CA HIS A 93 -23.41 14.45 -9.24
C HIS A 93 -22.89 14.21 -10.66
N ILE A 94 -21.69 13.63 -10.83
CA ILE A 94 -21.16 13.27 -12.15
C ILE A 94 -21.55 11.84 -12.58
N HIS A 95 -21.99 10.99 -11.65
CA HIS A 95 -22.36 9.60 -11.93
C HIS A 95 -23.88 9.37 -11.95
N VAL A 96 -24.66 10.23 -11.30
CA VAL A 96 -26.10 10.08 -11.14
C VAL A 96 -26.80 11.34 -11.67
N ASP A 97 -27.83 11.12 -12.48
CA ASP A 97 -28.69 12.20 -12.99
C ASP A 97 -29.45 12.87 -11.83
N THR A 98 -28.86 13.94 -11.33
CA THR A 98 -29.35 14.75 -10.20
C THR A 98 -29.58 16.20 -10.62
N GLY A 99 -29.58 16.46 -11.92
CA GLY A 99 -29.61 17.80 -12.50
C GLY A 99 -28.32 18.14 -13.27
N PRO A 100 -28.20 19.39 -13.74
CA PRO A 100 -27.05 19.83 -14.51
C PRO A 100 -25.75 19.72 -13.70
N ILE A 101 -24.72 19.11 -14.31
CA ILE A 101 -23.37 19.06 -13.75
C ILE A 101 -22.76 20.47 -13.77
N THR A 102 -22.08 20.83 -12.70
CA THR A 102 -21.40 22.11 -12.53
C THR A 102 -19.88 21.94 -12.40
N PRO A 103 -19.09 23.01 -12.60
CA PRO A 103 -17.63 22.92 -12.47
C PRO A 103 -17.14 22.42 -11.09
N VAL A 104 -17.89 22.68 -10.01
CA VAL A 104 -17.48 22.22 -8.66
C VAL A 104 -17.63 20.71 -8.50
N ASP A 105 -18.55 20.08 -9.22
CA ASP A 105 -18.74 18.62 -9.17
C ASP A 105 -17.49 17.90 -9.70
N TYR A 106 -16.84 18.44 -10.73
CA TYR A 106 -15.57 17.92 -11.23
C TYR A 106 -14.40 18.16 -10.26
N LEU A 107 -14.39 19.28 -9.54
CA LEU A 107 -13.38 19.52 -8.50
C LEU A 107 -13.50 18.49 -7.37
N PHE A 108 -14.72 18.20 -6.91
CA PHE A 108 -14.95 17.13 -5.93
C PHE A 108 -14.61 15.76 -6.49
N ALA A 109 -15.03 15.45 -7.72
CA ALA A 109 -14.76 14.16 -8.35
C ALA A 109 -13.27 13.89 -8.55
N SER A 110 -12.47 14.94 -8.77
CA SER A 110 -11.02 14.86 -8.95
C SER A 110 -10.24 14.79 -7.64
N PHE A 111 -10.88 15.07 -6.49
CA PHE A 111 -10.23 14.95 -5.19
C PHE A 111 -10.05 13.47 -4.82
N ASP A 112 -8.80 13.04 -4.55
CA ASP A 112 -8.54 11.69 -4.09
C ASP A 112 -8.41 11.62 -2.56
N PRO A 113 -9.42 11.08 -1.85
CA PRO A 113 -9.33 10.92 -0.40
C PRO A 113 -8.29 9.87 0.03
N TYR A 114 -7.77 9.05 -0.89
CA TYR A 114 -6.76 8.03 -0.62
C TYR A 114 -5.32 8.52 -0.81
N ALA A 115 -5.09 9.66 -1.48
CA ALA A 115 -3.78 10.06 -1.99
C ALA A 115 -2.65 9.96 -0.94
N HIS A 116 -2.92 10.41 0.29
CA HIS A 116 -1.91 10.43 1.35
C HIS A 116 -1.82 9.16 2.19
N VAL A 117 -2.75 8.20 2.06
CA VAL A 117 -2.87 7.06 2.99
C VAL A 117 -1.57 6.27 3.11
N THR A 118 -1.06 5.78 1.98
CA THR A 118 0.16 4.96 1.98
C THR A 118 1.37 5.78 2.39
N GLU A 119 1.49 7.01 1.91
CA GLU A 119 2.60 7.91 2.26
C GLU A 119 2.66 8.15 3.78
N ASP A 120 1.52 8.42 4.42
CA ASP A 120 1.43 8.66 5.86
C ASP A 120 1.66 7.39 6.67
N MET A 121 1.25 6.21 6.18
CA MET A 121 1.59 4.92 6.80
C MET A 121 3.09 4.61 6.75
N PHE A 122 3.82 5.14 5.78
CA PHE A 122 5.28 5.09 5.83
C PHE A 122 5.85 6.11 6.81
N LYS A 123 5.37 7.36 6.80
CA LYS A 123 5.84 8.42 7.72
C LYS A 123 5.69 8.02 9.18
N ASN A 124 4.57 7.37 9.55
CA ASN A 124 4.31 6.91 10.90
C ASN A 124 4.82 5.48 11.20
N ARG A 125 5.48 4.85 10.22
CA ARG A 125 6.12 3.51 10.27
C ARG A 125 5.18 2.30 10.32
N LEU A 126 3.86 2.45 10.16
CA LEU A 126 2.93 1.31 10.04
C LEU A 126 3.31 0.39 8.87
N ALA A 127 3.61 0.96 7.70
CA ALA A 127 4.04 0.20 6.53
C ALA A 127 5.30 -0.63 6.83
N PHE A 128 6.26 -0.06 7.56
CA PHE A 128 7.49 -0.77 7.93
C PHE A 128 7.25 -1.91 8.93
N VAL A 129 6.26 -1.81 9.83
CA VAL A 129 5.90 -2.92 10.71
C VAL A 129 5.39 -4.11 9.89
N VAL A 130 4.56 -3.86 8.88
CA VAL A 130 4.05 -4.91 7.99
C VAL A 130 5.19 -5.52 7.18
N LEU A 131 6.00 -4.69 6.52
CA LEU A 131 7.15 -5.12 5.72
C LEU A 131 8.21 -5.88 6.53
N LEU A 132 8.34 -5.60 7.83
CA LEU A 132 9.29 -6.30 8.68
C LEU A 132 8.81 -7.71 9.07
N ASN A 133 7.49 -7.91 9.20
CA ASN A 133 6.93 -9.11 9.81
C ASN A 133 6.27 -10.08 8.82
N TYR A 134 5.84 -9.59 7.65
CA TYR A 134 5.21 -10.38 6.60
C TYR A 134 6.05 -10.34 5.31
N PRO A 135 6.32 -11.49 4.68
CA PRO A 135 7.13 -11.54 3.46
C PRO A 135 6.34 -11.11 2.23
N ILE A 136 6.93 -10.25 1.40
CA ILE A 136 6.46 -10.00 0.04
C ILE A 136 6.71 -11.25 -0.78
N HIS A 137 5.69 -11.67 -1.53
CA HIS A 137 5.76 -12.81 -2.44
C HIS A 137 5.77 -12.37 -3.90
N THR A 138 6.62 -12.99 -4.72
CA THR A 138 6.63 -12.75 -6.17
C THR A 138 5.44 -13.41 -6.85
N LEU A 139 5.17 -13.06 -8.10
CA LEU A 139 4.11 -13.70 -8.89
C LEU A 139 4.41 -15.18 -9.12
N GLU A 140 5.68 -15.52 -9.35
CA GLU A 140 6.16 -16.88 -9.54
C GLU A 140 5.94 -17.72 -8.28
N GLU A 141 6.30 -17.20 -7.10
CA GLU A 141 6.06 -17.86 -5.81
C GLU A 141 4.56 -18.10 -5.57
N LYS A 142 3.72 -17.09 -5.83
CA LYS A 142 2.26 -17.22 -5.69
C LYS A 142 1.67 -18.26 -6.63
N THR A 143 2.18 -18.33 -7.86
CA THR A 143 1.71 -19.31 -8.86
C THR A 143 2.13 -20.73 -8.47
N ALA A 144 3.35 -20.90 -7.97
CA ALA A 144 3.88 -22.21 -7.61
C ALA A 144 3.32 -22.75 -6.28
N GLU A 145 3.13 -21.87 -5.28
CA GLU A 145 2.79 -22.29 -3.91
C GLU A 145 1.35 -21.98 -3.50
N GLY A 146 0.69 -21.05 -4.21
CA GLY A 146 -0.58 -20.45 -3.78
C GLY A 146 -1.75 -21.42 -3.64
N GLU A 147 -1.72 -22.54 -4.39
CA GLU A 147 -2.71 -23.62 -4.25
C GLU A 147 -2.67 -24.27 -2.85
N ASN A 148 -1.50 -24.25 -2.20
CA ASN A 148 -1.31 -24.81 -0.86
C ASN A 148 -1.46 -23.77 0.26
N TRP A 149 -1.75 -22.52 -0.07
CA TRP A 149 -1.85 -21.46 0.93
C TRP A 149 -3.24 -21.43 1.56
N SER A 150 -3.26 -21.28 2.88
CA SER A 150 -4.50 -21.02 3.59
C SER A 150 -5.06 -19.64 3.23
N ARG A 151 -6.36 -19.45 3.46
CA ARG A 151 -7.01 -18.13 3.33
C ARG A 151 -6.27 -17.04 4.12
N LYS A 152 -5.76 -17.39 5.31
CA LYS A 152 -5.00 -16.47 6.15
C LYS A 152 -3.68 -16.06 5.48
N LYS A 153 -2.92 -17.00 4.92
CA LYS A 153 -1.67 -16.69 4.22
C LYS A 153 -1.89 -15.80 2.99
N TRP A 154 -2.97 -16.03 2.24
CA TRP A 154 -3.36 -15.12 1.17
C TRP A 154 -3.68 -13.71 1.66
N ALA A 155 -4.35 -13.58 2.80
CA ALA A 155 -4.68 -12.29 3.38
C ALA A 155 -3.43 -11.56 3.91
N GLU A 156 -2.47 -12.28 4.49
CA GLU A 156 -1.15 -11.74 4.89
C GLU A 156 -0.34 -11.25 3.69
N ALA A 157 -0.31 -12.04 2.59
CA ALA A 157 0.34 -11.64 1.35
C ALA A 157 -0.29 -10.37 0.76
N ARG A 158 -1.64 -10.29 0.77
CA ARG A 158 -2.35 -9.11 0.27
C ARG A 158 -2.12 -7.85 1.12
N LEU A 159 -1.95 -8.02 2.44
CA LEU A 159 -1.64 -6.92 3.35
C LEU A 159 -0.27 -6.30 3.03
N VAL A 160 0.78 -7.12 2.85
CA VAL A 160 2.11 -6.59 2.58
C VAL A 160 2.24 -6.01 1.16
N GLU A 161 1.45 -6.51 0.21
CA GLU A 161 1.41 -5.99 -1.17
C GLU A 161 1.08 -4.50 -1.25
N GLU A 162 0.25 -4.00 -0.33
CA GLU A 162 -0.10 -2.58 -0.22
C GLU A 162 1.14 -1.67 -0.09
N PHE A 163 2.22 -2.21 0.47
CA PHE A 163 3.45 -1.46 0.77
C PHE A 163 4.62 -1.82 -0.14
N ILE A 164 4.38 -2.54 -1.26
CA ILE A 164 5.45 -2.86 -2.22
C ILE A 164 6.05 -1.58 -2.81
N ASN A 165 5.23 -0.57 -3.10
CA ASN A 165 5.68 0.67 -3.70
C ASN A 165 5.42 1.87 -2.76
N ARG A 166 6.34 2.84 -2.78
CA ARG A 166 6.19 4.14 -2.11
C ARG A 166 5.85 5.23 -3.12
N VAL A 167 4.63 5.15 -3.65
CA VAL A 167 4.05 6.18 -4.53
C VAL A 167 3.79 7.43 -3.69
N SER A 168 4.13 8.62 -4.22
CA SER A 168 3.87 9.89 -3.51
C SER A 168 2.39 10.22 -3.57
N ALA A 169 1.91 10.97 -2.58
CA ALA A 169 0.53 11.43 -2.58
C ALA A 169 0.21 12.33 -3.79
N GLU A 170 1.17 13.14 -4.22
CA GLU A 170 1.08 13.96 -5.43
C GLU A 170 0.81 13.09 -6.67
N ALA A 171 1.55 11.99 -6.85
CA ALA A 171 1.35 11.10 -8.00
C ALA A 171 0.01 10.36 -7.94
N GLU A 172 -0.48 10.00 -6.75
CA GLU A 172 -1.81 9.42 -6.59
C GLU A 172 -2.93 10.42 -6.91
N GLN A 173 -2.78 11.66 -6.46
CA GLN A 173 -3.72 12.75 -6.77
C GLN A 173 -3.76 13.06 -8.27
N GLU A 174 -2.59 13.22 -8.92
CA GLU A 174 -2.47 13.41 -10.38
C GLU A 174 -3.11 12.26 -11.16
N ARG A 175 -2.92 11.01 -10.70
CA ARG A 175 -3.56 9.84 -11.30
C ARG A 175 -5.09 9.98 -11.25
N THR A 176 -5.65 10.33 -10.09
CA THR A 176 -7.11 10.48 -9.94
C THR A 176 -7.66 11.62 -10.81
N GLU A 177 -6.94 12.73 -10.95
CA GLU A 177 -7.28 13.81 -11.87
C GLU A 177 -7.30 13.31 -13.32
N ALA A 178 -6.25 12.62 -13.76
CA ALA A 178 -6.17 12.09 -15.12
C ALA A 178 -7.31 11.09 -15.43
N TYR A 179 -7.65 10.20 -14.50
CA TYR A 179 -8.79 9.28 -14.67
C TYR A 179 -10.12 10.02 -14.74
N THR A 180 -10.33 11.04 -13.90
CA THR A 180 -11.57 11.82 -13.89
C THR A 180 -11.75 12.58 -15.21
N LEU A 181 -10.69 13.14 -15.77
CA LEU A 181 -10.70 13.78 -17.09
C LEU A 181 -10.95 12.78 -18.23
N SER A 182 -10.39 11.57 -18.13
CA SER A 182 -10.64 10.51 -19.12
C SER A 182 -12.10 10.03 -19.07
N ASP A 183 -12.65 9.84 -17.87
CA ASP A 183 -14.05 9.43 -17.68
C ASP A 183 -15.00 10.49 -18.23
N ASP A 184 -14.70 11.77 -18.01
CA ASP A 184 -15.45 12.89 -18.57
C ASP A 184 -15.42 12.89 -20.11
N TYR A 185 -14.22 12.71 -20.69
CA TYR A 185 -14.07 12.61 -22.14
C TYR A 185 -14.95 11.50 -22.71
N ILE A 186 -14.91 10.30 -22.13
CA ILE A 186 -15.71 9.17 -22.60
C ILE A 186 -17.21 9.42 -22.41
N SER A 187 -17.61 9.94 -21.25
CA SER A 187 -19.03 10.15 -20.91
C SER A 187 -19.69 11.23 -21.75
N ASN A 188 -18.91 12.22 -22.20
CA ASN A 188 -19.38 13.28 -23.08
C ASN A 188 -19.10 13.02 -24.56
N TYR A 189 -18.31 11.99 -24.90
CA TYR A 189 -18.12 11.53 -26.27
C TYR A 189 -19.32 10.70 -26.73
N ASN A 190 -20.44 11.39 -26.98
CA ASN A 190 -21.62 10.78 -27.55
C ASN A 190 -21.44 10.61 -29.06
N ILE A 191 -21.08 9.40 -29.50
CA ILE A 191 -21.28 9.01 -30.89
C ILE A 191 -22.79 8.89 -31.10
N TYR A 192 -23.35 9.83 -31.87
CA TYR A 192 -24.72 9.74 -32.34
C TYR A 192 -24.84 8.58 -33.33
N MET A 193 -25.21 7.40 -32.83
CA MET A 193 -25.28 6.16 -33.62
C MET A 193 -26.15 6.31 -34.88
N ASN A 194 -27.13 7.22 -34.88
CA ASN A 194 -27.98 7.55 -36.02
C ASN A 194 -27.28 8.36 -37.13
N ASN A 195 -26.07 8.86 -36.89
CA ASN A 195 -25.24 9.59 -37.84
C ASN A 195 -24.01 8.77 -38.30
N LEU A 196 -23.89 7.52 -37.86
CA LEU A 196 -22.89 6.60 -38.40
C LEU A 196 -23.36 6.15 -39.78
N LEU A 197 -22.51 6.37 -40.79
CA LEU A 197 -22.69 5.82 -42.13
C LEU A 197 -22.01 4.45 -42.18
N ASP A 198 -22.69 3.46 -42.76
CA ASP A 198 -22.04 2.24 -43.23
C ASP A 198 -21.36 2.50 -44.58
N GLU A 199 -20.26 1.78 -44.85
CA GLU A 199 -19.75 1.62 -46.21
C GLU A 199 -20.61 0.62 -46.99
#